data_AF-A0A6G7YBF0-F1
#
_entry.id   AF-A0A6G7YBF0-F1
#
_cell.length_a   1.000
_cell.length_b   1.000
_cell.length_c   1.000
_cell.angle_alpha   90.00
_cell.angle_beta   90.00
_cell.angle_gamma   90.00
#
_symmetry.space_group_name_H-M   'P 1'
#
loop_
_entity.id
_entity.type
_entity.pdbx_description
1 polymer ?
#
loop_
_entity_poly.entity_id
_entity_poly.type
_entity_poly.pdbx_seq_one_letter_code
_entity_poly.pdbx_strand_id
1 'polypeptide(L)'
;MTPTSEVHVDVEGRTLRITSLDKVLYPRTGTTKGEVLNYYASVAGVLLPQLRDRAVTRIRWPHGVQGSSFFEKNAPSGTPSWVRTATVPTTGTRSASDSDTIRFPICDDLATLTWLVNLSALELHVHQWRVTKAGRPRKPDRLVIDLDPGEPAGLHECCQVALRVRDALAERGLTCSPVTSGSKGLHLYAVLPASGRPRLDSDGTTALAKEIAEGLQKADPALVTATMTKAKRPGKVFLDWSQNSGSKTTISPYSLRGRERPTVATPVTWDEVERGAEDPLGLEQFRFEEVIDRVRDMGDLFLG
;
A
#
# COMPACT_ATOMS: atom_id res chain seq x y z
N MET A 1 -11.25 -16.09 31.19
CA MET A 1 -11.49 -15.21 30.04
C MET A 1 -11.83 -13.84 30.59
N THR A 2 -10.95 -12.86 30.44
CA THR A 2 -11.29 -11.46 30.71
C THR A 2 -12.46 -11.09 29.80
N PRO A 3 -13.55 -10.50 30.30
CA PRO A 3 -14.65 -10.08 29.44
C PRO A 3 -14.08 -9.16 28.37
N THR A 4 -14.29 -9.49 27.10
CA THR A 4 -14.00 -8.57 26.02
C THR A 4 -14.86 -7.33 26.23
N SER A 5 -14.24 -6.20 26.55
CA SER A 5 -14.92 -4.91 26.54
C SER A 5 -15.53 -4.71 25.15
N GLU A 6 -16.86 -4.63 25.11
CA GLU A 6 -17.63 -4.26 23.94
C GLU A 6 -18.03 -2.81 24.08
N VAL A 7 -17.76 -2.03 23.04
CA VAL A 7 -18.11 -0.61 22.98
C VAL A 7 -18.84 -0.35 21.66
N HIS A 8 -19.90 0.42 21.74
CA HIS A 8 -20.61 0.93 20.57
C HIS A 8 -20.13 2.37 20.35
N VAL A 9 -19.57 2.63 19.17
CA VAL A 9 -19.08 3.96 18.79
C VAL A 9 -19.88 4.49 17.63
N ASP A 10 -20.21 5.78 17.66
CA ASP A 10 -20.74 6.48 16.48
C ASP A 10 -19.56 6.99 15.64
N VAL A 11 -19.55 6.63 14.36
CA VAL A 11 -18.58 7.14 13.40
C VAL A 11 -19.35 7.62 12.19
N GLU A 12 -19.37 8.94 11.97
CA GLU A 12 -20.11 9.58 10.87
C GLU A 12 -21.60 9.20 10.84
N GLY A 13 -22.25 9.12 12.02
CA GLY A 13 -23.67 8.77 12.14
C GLY A 13 -23.95 7.27 11.98
N ARG A 14 -22.93 6.42 12.01
CA ARG A 14 -23.05 4.96 11.94
C ARG A 14 -22.57 4.36 13.26
N THR A 15 -23.43 3.55 13.90
CA THR A 15 -23.03 2.79 15.10
C THR A 15 -22.20 1.57 14.71
N LEU A 16 -20.95 1.50 15.19
CA LEU A 16 -20.09 0.33 15.05
C LEU A 16 -19.89 -0.35 16.41
N ARG A 17 -20.02 -1.68 16.40
CA ARG A 17 -19.68 -2.54 17.53
C ARG A 17 -18.19 -2.89 17.49
N ILE A 18 -17.43 -2.36 18.43
CA ILE A 18 -15.99 -2.62 18.58
C ILE A 18 -15.77 -3.49 19.82
N THR A 19 -14.93 -4.49 19.65
CA THR A 19 -14.57 -5.42 20.73
C THR A 19 -13.06 -5.54 20.85
N SER A 20 -12.59 -5.96 22.03
CA SER A 20 -11.20 -6.36 22.24
C SER A 20 -10.21 -5.21 22.04
N LEU A 21 -10.54 -4.00 22.51
CA LEU A 21 -9.66 -2.82 22.36
C LEU A 21 -8.27 -3.07 22.97
N ASP A 22 -8.22 -3.71 24.13
CA ASP A 22 -6.96 -4.01 24.86
C ASP A 22 -6.19 -5.20 24.26
N LYS A 23 -6.69 -5.82 23.18
CA LYS A 23 -6.01 -6.95 22.55
C LYS A 23 -4.72 -6.48 21.90
N VAL A 24 -3.59 -7.00 22.38
CA VAL A 24 -2.28 -6.77 21.78
C VAL A 24 -2.22 -7.41 20.38
N LEU A 25 -1.99 -6.58 19.36
CA LEU A 25 -1.78 -7.02 17.97
C LEU A 25 -0.31 -7.04 17.59
N TYR A 26 0.55 -6.23 18.24
CA TYR A 26 2.00 -6.24 18.07
C TYR A 26 2.70 -6.56 19.40
N PRO A 27 3.00 -7.84 19.70
CA PRO A 27 3.54 -8.24 21.00
C PRO A 27 4.87 -7.58 21.36
N ARG A 28 5.74 -7.32 20.38
CA ARG A 28 7.06 -6.70 20.63
C ARG A 28 6.96 -5.26 21.18
N THR A 29 5.92 -4.53 20.79
CA THR A 29 5.71 -3.13 21.20
C THR A 29 4.55 -2.96 22.17
N GLY A 30 3.81 -4.04 22.47
CA GLY A 30 2.59 -3.98 23.26
C GLY A 30 1.40 -3.34 22.55
N THR A 31 1.53 -2.97 21.26
CA THR A 31 0.52 -2.19 20.55
C THR A 31 -0.79 -2.95 20.44
N THR A 32 -1.85 -2.32 20.91
CA THR A 32 -3.21 -2.85 21.05
C THR A 32 -4.08 -2.56 19.83
N LYS A 33 -5.21 -3.26 19.72
CA LYS A 33 -6.23 -3.00 18.70
C LYS A 33 -6.80 -1.58 18.82
N GLY A 34 -6.96 -1.07 20.04
CA GLY A 34 -7.40 0.30 20.28
C GLY A 34 -6.44 1.33 19.70
N GLU A 35 -5.13 1.14 19.90
CA GLU A 35 -4.11 2.03 19.32
C GLU A 35 -4.05 1.94 17.79
N VAL A 36 -4.23 0.75 17.23
CA VAL A 36 -4.34 0.56 15.77
C VAL A 36 -5.56 1.28 15.20
N LEU A 37 -6.71 1.21 15.88
CA LEU A 37 -7.91 1.97 15.49
C LEU A 37 -7.67 3.48 15.58
N ASN A 38 -7.04 3.94 16.67
CA ASN A 38 -6.70 5.35 16.87
C ASN A 38 -5.75 5.86 15.79
N TYR A 39 -4.74 5.08 15.41
CA TYR A 39 -3.83 5.41 14.32
C TYR A 39 -4.59 5.67 13.02
N TYR A 40 -5.40 4.71 12.59
CA TYR A 40 -6.14 4.82 11.34
C TYR A 40 -7.14 5.97 11.35
N ALA A 41 -7.77 6.27 12.49
CA ALA A 41 -8.61 7.44 12.65
C ALA A 41 -7.80 8.75 12.57
N SER A 42 -6.61 8.79 13.16
CA SER A 42 -5.73 9.97 13.19
C SER A 42 -5.18 10.32 11.81
N VAL A 43 -4.89 9.33 10.96
CA VAL A 43 -4.38 9.55 9.60
C VAL A 43 -5.49 9.49 8.54
N ALA A 44 -6.76 9.36 8.91
CA ALA A 44 -7.86 9.16 7.97
C ALA A 44 -7.95 10.27 6.92
N GLY A 45 -7.67 11.53 7.30
CA GLY A 45 -7.69 12.68 6.40
C GLY A 45 -6.74 12.55 5.20
N VAL A 46 -5.57 11.93 5.41
CA VAL A 46 -4.54 11.72 4.36
C VAL A 46 -4.60 10.34 3.74
N LEU A 47 -5.09 9.33 4.46
CA LEU A 47 -5.24 7.95 3.98
C LEU A 47 -6.45 7.76 3.06
N LEU A 48 -7.62 8.31 3.42
CA LEU A 48 -8.86 8.08 2.67
C LEU A 48 -8.79 8.53 1.20
N PRO A 49 -8.14 9.66 0.84
CA PRO A 49 -7.90 10.00 -0.57
C PRO A 49 -7.18 8.89 -1.36
N GLN A 50 -6.31 8.13 -0.71
CA GLN A 50 -5.51 7.06 -1.33
C GLN A 50 -6.29 5.75 -1.49
N LEU A 51 -7.31 5.53 -0.67
CA LEU A 51 -8.21 4.38 -0.73
C LEU A 51 -9.46 4.64 -1.59
N ARG A 52 -9.84 5.90 -1.77
CA ARG A 52 -11.09 6.32 -2.42
C ARG A 52 -11.25 5.70 -3.79
N ASP A 53 -12.44 5.14 -4.03
CA ASP A 53 -12.81 4.43 -5.25
C ASP A 53 -11.87 3.26 -5.62
N ARG A 54 -11.04 2.74 -4.71
CA ARG A 54 -10.20 1.56 -5.00
C ARG A 54 -10.76 0.32 -4.33
N ALA A 55 -10.72 -0.80 -5.04
CA ALA A 55 -11.01 -2.11 -4.46
C ALA A 55 -9.94 -2.48 -3.44
N VAL A 56 -10.34 -2.70 -2.18
CA VAL A 56 -9.42 -2.93 -1.06
C VAL A 56 -9.27 -4.42 -0.77
N THR A 57 -8.07 -4.94 -0.98
CA THR A 57 -7.62 -6.21 -0.43
C THR A 57 -7.15 -5.97 1.00
N ARG A 58 -7.60 -6.79 1.95
CA ARG A 58 -7.16 -6.69 3.34
C ARG A 58 -6.23 -7.85 3.66
N ILE A 59 -5.19 -7.59 4.44
CA ILE A 59 -4.49 -8.65 5.14
C ILE A 59 -4.82 -8.52 6.62
N ARG A 60 -5.35 -9.61 7.18
CA ARG A 60 -5.91 -9.62 8.53
C ARG A 60 -5.06 -10.46 9.46
N TRP A 61 -4.84 -9.96 10.67
CA TRP A 61 -4.19 -10.67 11.78
C TRP A 61 -5.14 -10.72 12.98
N PRO A 62 -6.16 -11.60 12.95
CA PRO A 62 -7.15 -11.64 14.04
C PRO A 62 -6.52 -11.89 15.41
N HIS A 63 -5.36 -12.54 15.48
CA HIS A 63 -4.63 -12.87 16.71
C HIS A 63 -3.29 -12.13 16.85
N GLY A 64 -3.10 -11.01 16.13
CA GLY A 64 -1.86 -10.25 16.12
C GLY A 64 -0.78 -10.83 15.21
N VAL A 65 0.31 -10.08 15.03
CA VAL A 65 1.37 -10.31 14.02
C VAL A 65 2.19 -11.59 14.21
N GLN A 66 2.15 -12.19 15.40
CA GLN A 66 2.76 -13.51 15.67
C GLN A 66 1.83 -14.69 15.37
N GLY A 67 0.54 -14.44 15.16
CA GLY A 67 -0.42 -15.45 14.72
C GLY A 67 -0.54 -15.53 13.20
N SER A 68 -1.41 -16.42 12.72
CA SER A 68 -1.69 -16.56 11.30
C SER A 68 -2.35 -15.32 10.72
N SER A 69 -1.95 -14.97 9.51
CA SER A 69 -2.60 -13.96 8.68
C SER A 69 -3.29 -14.57 7.48
N PHE A 70 -4.21 -13.83 6.89
CA PHE A 70 -4.79 -14.21 5.60
C PHE A 70 -5.14 -12.99 4.76
N PHE A 71 -5.02 -13.16 3.45
CA PHE A 71 -5.47 -12.21 2.45
C PHE A 71 -6.96 -12.39 2.23
N GLU A 72 -7.71 -11.30 2.24
CA GLU A 72 -9.14 -11.30 2.03
C GLU A 72 -9.48 -10.25 0.97
N LYS A 73 -9.83 -10.73 -0.22
CA LYS A 73 -10.28 -9.90 -1.34
C LYS A 73 -11.78 -9.71 -1.31
N ASN A 74 -12.51 -10.83 -1.21
CA ASN A 74 -13.98 -10.80 -1.15
C ASN A 74 -14.46 -10.12 0.15
N ALA A 75 -15.50 -9.30 0.06
CA ALA A 75 -16.14 -8.68 1.20
C ALA A 75 -16.75 -9.78 2.10
N PRO A 76 -16.51 -9.78 3.42
CA PRO A 76 -16.96 -10.86 4.30
C PRO A 76 -18.49 -11.00 4.34
N SER A 77 -18.97 -12.19 4.70
CA SER A 77 -20.36 -12.35 5.14
C SER A 77 -20.61 -11.44 6.36
N GLY A 78 -21.72 -10.71 6.34
CA GLY A 78 -22.01 -9.69 7.36
C GLY A 78 -21.36 -8.32 7.11
N THR A 79 -20.86 -8.05 5.90
CA THR A 79 -20.52 -6.69 5.47
C THR A 79 -21.71 -5.75 5.70
N PRO A 80 -21.56 -4.64 6.47
CA PRO A 80 -22.66 -3.71 6.72
C PRO A 80 -23.24 -3.14 5.42
N SER A 81 -24.55 -2.88 5.39
CA SER A 81 -25.26 -2.42 4.19
C SER A 81 -24.77 -1.08 3.65
N TRP A 82 -24.19 -0.25 4.50
CA TRP A 82 -23.61 1.04 4.14
C TRP A 82 -22.19 0.94 3.57
N VAL A 83 -21.51 -0.21 3.69
CA VAL A 83 -20.20 -0.42 3.07
C VAL A 83 -20.39 -0.61 1.58
N ARG A 84 -19.87 0.35 0.80
CA ARG A 84 -19.87 0.24 -0.65
C ARG A 84 -18.99 -0.91 -1.10
N THR A 85 -19.42 -1.62 -2.13
CA THR A 85 -18.65 -2.71 -2.74
C THR A 85 -18.62 -2.61 -4.26
N ALA A 86 -17.57 -3.14 -4.87
CA ALA A 86 -17.46 -3.29 -6.32
C ALA A 86 -17.16 -4.74 -6.70
N THR A 87 -17.81 -5.21 -7.76
CA THR A 87 -17.59 -6.54 -8.34
C THR A 87 -16.55 -6.43 -9.44
N VAL A 88 -15.41 -7.08 -9.26
CA VAL A 88 -14.24 -6.98 -10.12
C VAL A 88 -13.94 -8.36 -10.72
N PRO A 89 -13.68 -8.47 -12.04
CA PRO A 89 -13.32 -9.74 -12.67
C PRO A 89 -12.04 -10.35 -12.08
N THR A 90 -11.98 -11.67 -11.98
CA THR A 90 -10.78 -12.42 -11.56
C THR A 90 -9.77 -12.50 -12.71
N THR A 91 -9.04 -11.43 -12.96
CA THR A 91 -7.88 -11.54 -13.87
C THR A 91 -6.77 -12.32 -13.16
N GLY A 92 -6.42 -13.54 -13.62
CA GLY A 92 -5.13 -14.18 -13.28
C GLY A 92 -5.12 -15.56 -12.60
N THR A 93 -6.22 -16.30 -12.46
CA THR A 93 -6.17 -17.73 -12.11
C THR A 93 -6.15 -18.59 -13.38
N ARG A 94 -5.29 -19.62 -13.41
CA ARG A 94 -5.17 -20.59 -14.53
C ARG A 94 -6.47 -21.36 -14.86
N SER A 95 -7.53 -21.17 -14.08
CA SER A 95 -8.84 -21.80 -14.23
C SER A 95 -10.01 -20.80 -14.28
N ALA A 96 -9.76 -19.49 -14.38
CA ALA A 96 -10.85 -18.52 -14.49
C ALA A 96 -11.49 -18.64 -15.87
N SER A 97 -12.76 -19.05 -15.91
CA SER A 97 -13.63 -18.61 -17.00
C SER A 97 -13.82 -17.09 -16.91
N ASP A 98 -14.10 -16.43 -18.03
CA ASP A 98 -14.40 -14.99 -18.12
C ASP A 98 -15.57 -14.52 -17.22
N SER A 99 -16.19 -15.42 -16.44
CA SER A 99 -17.34 -15.20 -15.57
C SER A 99 -17.02 -15.04 -14.08
N ASP A 100 -15.81 -15.37 -13.63
CA ASP A 100 -15.51 -15.32 -12.20
C ASP A 100 -15.26 -13.88 -11.74
N THR A 101 -15.94 -13.48 -10.67
CA THR A 101 -15.85 -12.13 -10.12
C THR A 101 -15.62 -12.18 -8.61
N ILE A 102 -14.97 -11.15 -8.07
CA ILE A 102 -14.78 -10.95 -6.64
C ILE A 102 -15.45 -9.64 -6.24
N ARG A 103 -16.22 -9.67 -5.15
CA ARG A 103 -16.85 -8.47 -4.58
C ARG A 103 -15.92 -7.85 -3.54
N PHE A 104 -15.27 -6.73 -3.86
CA PHE A 104 -14.39 -6.02 -2.94
C PHE A 104 -15.13 -4.95 -2.15
N PRO A 105 -14.78 -4.69 -0.87
CA PRO A 105 -15.14 -3.45 -0.20
C PRO A 105 -14.39 -2.26 -0.81
N ILE A 106 -15.07 -1.13 -0.84
CA ILE A 106 -14.48 0.17 -1.17
C ILE A 106 -14.48 1.02 0.09
N CYS A 107 -13.32 1.57 0.44
CA CYS A 107 -13.12 2.37 1.65
C CYS A 107 -13.07 3.86 1.28
N ASP A 108 -14.22 4.54 1.33
CA ASP A 108 -14.33 5.96 0.97
C ASP A 108 -14.49 6.89 2.19
N ASP A 109 -14.76 6.33 3.36
CA ASP A 109 -15.18 7.06 4.56
C ASP A 109 -14.59 6.46 5.85
N LEU A 110 -14.61 7.25 6.93
CA LEU A 110 -13.99 6.88 8.20
C LEU A 110 -14.71 5.70 8.85
N ALA A 111 -16.03 5.61 8.71
CA ALA A 111 -16.78 4.47 9.23
C ALA A 111 -16.37 3.15 8.56
N THR A 112 -16.17 3.13 7.23
CA THR A 112 -15.70 1.94 6.51
C THR A 112 -14.27 1.59 6.90
N LEU A 113 -13.39 2.58 7.01
CA LEU A 113 -12.02 2.38 7.49
C LEU A 113 -12.02 1.75 8.89
N THR A 114 -12.78 2.33 9.82
CA THR A 114 -12.92 1.83 11.19
C THR A 114 -13.44 0.39 11.21
N TRP A 115 -14.44 0.06 10.38
CA TRP A 115 -14.94 -1.31 10.25
C TRP A 115 -13.88 -2.29 9.76
N LEU A 116 -13.14 -1.94 8.70
CA LEU A 116 -12.06 -2.78 8.17
C LEU A 116 -10.99 -3.06 9.25
N VAL A 117 -10.57 -2.01 9.96
CA VAL A 117 -9.56 -2.12 11.02
C VAL A 117 -10.10 -2.92 12.21
N ASN A 118 -11.38 -2.79 12.55
CA ASN A 118 -12.03 -3.58 13.60
C ASN A 118 -12.02 -5.09 13.27
N LEU A 119 -12.03 -5.46 11.99
CA LEU A 119 -11.83 -6.84 11.51
C LEU A 119 -10.37 -7.31 11.61
N SER A 120 -9.50 -6.52 12.25
CA SER A 120 -8.04 -6.73 12.37
C SER A 120 -7.32 -6.70 11.02
N ALA A 121 -7.82 -5.93 10.05
CA ALA A 121 -7.11 -5.62 8.81
C ALA A 121 -5.98 -4.63 9.12
N LEU A 122 -4.78 -5.14 9.39
CA LEU A 122 -3.61 -4.30 9.63
C LEU A 122 -3.11 -3.69 8.33
N GLU A 123 -3.17 -4.44 7.23
CA GLU A 123 -2.73 -3.96 5.91
C GLU A 123 -3.92 -3.77 4.96
N LEU A 124 -3.93 -2.62 4.29
CA LEU A 124 -4.89 -2.23 3.26
C LEU A 124 -4.13 -2.12 1.94
N HIS A 125 -4.42 -3.02 1.01
CA HIS A 125 -3.81 -3.08 -0.30
C HIS A 125 -4.82 -2.67 -1.37
N VAL A 126 -4.39 -1.88 -2.33
CA VAL A 126 -5.26 -1.31 -3.37
C VAL A 126 -4.69 -1.51 -4.76
N HIS A 127 -5.59 -1.53 -5.74
CA HIS A 127 -5.23 -1.51 -7.15
C HIS A 127 -4.74 -0.13 -7.59
N GLN A 128 -3.93 -0.06 -8.65
CA GLN A 128 -3.49 1.22 -9.24
C GLN A 128 -4.54 1.89 -10.13
N TRP A 129 -5.73 1.28 -10.21
CA TRP A 129 -6.93 1.83 -10.84
C TRP A 129 -8.03 2.06 -9.80
N ARG A 130 -9.02 2.87 -10.19
CA ARG A 130 -10.25 3.13 -9.42
C ARG A 130 -11.46 2.48 -10.08
N VAL A 131 -12.55 2.34 -9.35
CA VAL A 131 -13.87 1.99 -9.87
C VAL A 131 -14.71 3.23 -10.17
N THR A 132 -15.70 3.09 -11.04
CA THR A 132 -16.78 4.08 -11.19
C THR A 132 -17.74 3.99 -10.01
N LYS A 133 -18.67 4.95 -9.89
CA LYS A 133 -19.80 4.87 -8.94
C LYS A 133 -20.64 3.59 -9.13
N ALA A 134 -20.72 3.09 -10.37
CA ALA A 134 -21.38 1.83 -10.71
C ALA A 134 -20.51 0.59 -10.44
N GLY A 135 -19.34 0.73 -9.81
CA GLY A 135 -18.47 -0.38 -9.43
C GLY A 135 -17.63 -0.98 -10.57
N ARG A 136 -17.55 -0.33 -11.74
CA ARG A 136 -16.76 -0.83 -12.88
C ARG A 136 -15.31 -0.34 -12.82
N PRO A 137 -14.29 -1.21 -13.00
CA PRO A 137 -12.89 -0.77 -13.07
C PRO A 137 -12.65 0.27 -14.17
N ARG A 138 -11.83 1.28 -13.88
CA ARG A 138 -11.31 2.27 -14.83
C ARG A 138 -9.89 1.88 -15.23
N LYS A 139 -9.33 2.59 -16.23
CA LYS A 139 -7.88 2.54 -16.49
C LYS A 139 -7.11 3.12 -15.28
N PRO A 140 -5.88 2.64 -15.00
CA PRO A 140 -5.03 3.15 -13.92
C PRO A 140 -4.92 4.68 -13.93
N ASP A 141 -4.88 5.26 -12.75
CA ASP A 141 -4.64 6.69 -12.53
C ASP A 141 -3.27 6.98 -11.94
N ARG A 142 -2.53 5.92 -11.56
CA ARG A 142 -1.14 6.02 -11.13
C ARG A 142 -0.34 4.79 -11.58
N LEU A 143 0.96 4.98 -11.68
CA LEU A 143 1.98 3.94 -11.83
C LEU A 143 2.63 3.72 -10.46
N VAL A 144 2.99 2.49 -10.13
CA VAL A 144 3.85 2.19 -8.96
C VAL A 144 5.13 1.50 -9.42
N ILE A 145 6.28 1.98 -8.93
CA ILE A 145 7.56 1.28 -9.04
C ILE A 145 7.92 0.77 -7.65
N ASP A 146 7.96 -0.54 -7.49
CA ASP A 146 8.27 -1.19 -6.21
C ASP A 146 9.75 -1.60 -6.18
N LEU A 147 10.50 -1.02 -5.24
CA LEU A 147 11.93 -1.24 -5.05
C LEU A 147 12.15 -2.20 -3.88
N ASP A 148 12.47 -3.45 -4.22
CA ASP A 148 12.63 -4.56 -3.29
C ASP A 148 14.11 -4.94 -3.13
N PRO A 149 14.76 -4.63 -2.00
CA PRO A 149 16.18 -4.91 -1.83
C PRO A 149 16.43 -6.39 -1.52
N GLY A 150 17.38 -7.00 -2.22
CA GLY A 150 17.88 -8.35 -1.94
C GLY A 150 19.13 -8.31 -1.08
N GLU A 151 19.10 -9.00 0.06
CA GLU A 151 20.21 -9.02 1.03
C GLU A 151 21.58 -9.28 0.36
N PRO A 152 22.63 -8.54 0.73
CA PRO A 152 22.71 -7.58 1.84
C PRO A 152 22.18 -6.16 1.54
N ALA A 153 21.69 -5.88 0.32
CA ALA A 153 21.09 -4.56 0.04
C ALA A 153 19.87 -4.31 0.94
N GLY A 154 19.62 -3.05 1.24
CA GLY A 154 18.54 -2.56 2.08
C GLY A 154 17.96 -1.25 1.57
N LEU A 155 17.41 -0.45 2.49
CA LEU A 155 16.74 0.81 2.17
C LEU A 155 17.68 1.85 1.56
N HIS A 156 18.96 1.82 1.92
CA HIS A 156 20.02 2.66 1.34
C HIS A 156 20.11 2.52 -0.19
N GLU A 157 20.28 1.28 -0.66
CA GLU A 157 20.34 0.98 -2.10
C GLU A 157 19.00 1.31 -2.77
N CYS A 158 17.87 1.08 -2.09
CA CYS A 158 16.57 1.52 -2.59
C CYS A 158 16.51 3.03 -2.81
N CYS A 159 17.07 3.85 -1.92
CA CYS A 159 17.12 5.30 -2.08
C CYS A 159 17.97 5.71 -3.29
N GLN A 160 19.15 5.11 -3.45
CA GLN A 160 20.02 5.35 -4.62
C GLN A 160 19.31 5.03 -5.93
N VAL A 161 18.58 3.91 -5.97
CA VAL A 161 17.79 3.50 -7.14
C VAL A 161 16.57 4.39 -7.33
N ALA A 162 15.93 4.85 -6.25
CA ALA A 162 14.78 5.74 -6.31
C ALA A 162 15.08 7.07 -7.00
N LEU A 163 16.25 7.66 -6.74
CA LEU A 163 16.69 8.89 -7.43
C LEU A 163 16.79 8.67 -8.94
N ARG A 164 17.27 7.51 -9.38
CA ARG A 164 17.35 7.18 -10.81
C ARG A 164 15.98 6.92 -11.44
N VAL A 165 15.07 6.30 -10.68
CA VAL A 165 13.68 6.12 -11.13
C VAL A 165 12.96 7.46 -11.22
N ARG A 166 13.19 8.38 -10.29
CA ARG A 166 12.68 9.77 -10.34
C ARG A 166 13.07 10.43 -11.65
N ASP A 167 14.35 10.39 -11.98
CA ASP A 167 14.88 11.04 -13.17
C ASP A 167 14.33 10.39 -14.45
N ALA A 168 14.27 9.05 -14.51
CA ALA A 168 13.68 8.31 -15.63
C ALA A 168 12.17 8.59 -15.83
N LEU A 169 11.43 8.84 -14.75
CA LEU A 169 10.03 9.26 -14.82
C LEU A 169 9.91 10.72 -15.25
N ALA A 170 10.78 11.61 -14.75
CA ALA A 170 10.81 13.02 -15.12
C ALA A 170 11.11 13.23 -16.61
N GLU A 171 12.02 12.45 -17.19
CA GLU A 171 12.29 12.43 -18.65
C GLU A 171 11.04 12.11 -19.48
N ARG A 172 10.08 11.40 -18.89
CA ARG A 172 8.79 11.04 -19.49
C ARG A 172 7.66 12.01 -19.10
N GLY A 173 7.99 13.12 -18.43
CA GLY A 173 7.05 14.11 -17.95
C GLY A 173 6.18 13.64 -16.80
N LEU A 174 6.59 12.60 -16.07
CA LEU A 174 5.87 12.05 -14.92
C LEU A 174 6.53 12.49 -13.62
N THR A 175 5.74 13.13 -12.76
CA THR A 175 6.14 13.41 -11.37
C THR A 175 5.76 12.23 -10.48
N CYS A 176 6.55 11.97 -9.44
CA CYS A 176 6.29 10.88 -8.51
C CYS A 176 6.61 11.23 -7.05
N SER A 177 5.97 10.49 -6.14
CA SER A 177 6.17 10.57 -4.69
C SER A 177 6.83 9.30 -4.16
N PRO A 178 7.90 9.42 -3.34
CA PRO A 178 8.48 8.29 -2.65
C PRO A 178 7.70 7.94 -1.38
N VAL A 179 7.56 6.64 -1.13
CA VAL A 179 6.86 6.06 0.01
C VAL A 179 7.71 4.92 0.56
N THR A 180 8.20 5.02 1.79
CA THR A 180 8.83 3.86 2.44
C THR A 180 7.80 2.76 2.58
N SER A 181 8.15 1.51 2.25
CA SER A 181 7.16 0.42 2.20
C SER A 181 6.58 0.07 3.57
N GLY A 182 7.27 0.44 4.66
CA GLY A 182 7.08 -0.07 6.01
C GLY A 182 7.65 -1.48 6.20
N SER A 183 8.29 -2.09 5.19
CA SER A 183 8.96 -3.38 5.30
C SER A 183 10.47 -3.30 5.14
N LYS A 184 10.97 -3.39 3.92
CA LYS A 184 12.41 -3.36 3.60
C LYS A 184 12.71 -2.33 2.51
N GLY A 185 11.80 -2.20 1.54
CA GLY A 185 11.97 -1.38 0.36
C GLY A 185 11.27 -0.03 0.39
N LEU A 186 11.13 0.54 -0.80
CA LEU A 186 10.56 1.85 -1.11
C LEU A 186 9.65 1.72 -2.35
N HIS A 187 8.52 2.41 -2.38
CA HIS A 187 7.66 2.53 -3.54
C HIS A 187 7.72 3.94 -4.10
N LEU A 188 7.74 4.08 -5.42
CA LEU A 188 7.50 5.36 -6.09
C LEU A 188 6.16 5.34 -6.79
N TYR A 189 5.31 6.32 -6.52
CA TYR A 189 4.01 6.46 -7.18
C TYR A 189 4.03 7.65 -8.12
N ALA A 190 3.83 7.40 -9.42
CA ALA A 190 3.73 8.45 -10.42
C ALA A 190 2.28 8.67 -10.84
N VAL A 191 1.83 9.92 -10.85
CA VAL A 191 0.48 10.26 -11.29
C VAL A 191 0.41 10.13 -12.81
N LEU A 192 -0.58 9.38 -13.30
CA LEU A 192 -0.80 9.26 -14.74
C LEU A 192 -1.77 10.37 -15.20
N PRO A 193 -1.41 11.16 -16.22
CA PRO A 193 -2.26 12.23 -16.71
C PRO A 193 -3.68 11.75 -17.01
N ALA A 194 -4.68 12.49 -16.52
CA ALA A 194 -6.08 12.25 -16.87
C ALA A 194 -6.34 12.53 -18.37
N SER A 195 -5.55 13.44 -18.96
CA SER A 195 -5.59 13.85 -20.36
C SER A 195 -4.23 13.64 -21.03
N GLY A 196 -4.22 12.82 -22.10
CA GLY A 196 -3.06 12.44 -22.91
C GLY A 196 -3.46 11.21 -23.73
N ARG A 197 -3.29 11.22 -25.05
CA ARG A 197 -3.80 10.15 -25.93
C ARG A 197 -2.64 9.28 -26.44
N PRO A 198 -2.73 7.94 -26.32
CA PRO A 198 -3.73 7.16 -25.58
C PRO A 198 -3.41 7.05 -24.07
N ARG A 199 -4.46 7.06 -23.23
CA ARG A 199 -4.33 6.76 -21.78
C ARG A 199 -3.94 5.28 -21.60
N LEU A 200 -2.87 5.02 -20.87
CA LEU A 200 -2.39 3.67 -20.58
C LEU A 200 -3.45 2.88 -19.80
N ASP A 201 -3.67 1.63 -20.21
CA ASP A 201 -4.35 0.62 -19.40
C ASP A 201 -3.33 -0.13 -18.52
N SER A 202 -3.79 -1.14 -17.79
CA SER A 202 -2.93 -1.91 -16.88
C SER A 202 -1.75 -2.57 -17.61
N ASP A 203 -1.95 -3.08 -18.82
CA ASP A 203 -0.88 -3.69 -19.61
C ASP A 203 0.13 -2.64 -20.07
N GLY A 204 -0.35 -1.47 -20.53
CA GLY A 204 0.50 -0.33 -20.86
C GLY A 204 1.32 0.19 -19.67
N THR A 205 0.71 0.29 -18.48
CA THR A 205 1.45 0.69 -17.26
C THR A 205 2.46 -0.36 -16.81
N THR A 206 2.13 -1.65 -16.96
CA THR A 206 3.06 -2.76 -16.69
C THR A 206 4.24 -2.74 -17.66
N ALA A 207 3.99 -2.51 -18.95
CA ALA A 207 5.02 -2.39 -19.97
C ALA A 207 5.94 -1.19 -19.70
N LEU A 208 5.38 -0.03 -19.34
CA LEU A 208 6.16 1.16 -18.97
C LEU A 208 7.05 0.93 -17.75
N ALA A 209 6.51 0.34 -16.67
CA ALA A 209 7.31 0.00 -15.49
C ALA A 209 8.43 -0.98 -15.83
N LYS A 210 8.15 -1.96 -16.68
CA LYS A 210 9.14 -2.94 -17.14
C LYS A 210 10.23 -2.30 -17.97
N GLU A 211 9.89 -1.41 -18.90
CA GLU A 211 10.85 -0.64 -19.71
C GLU A 211 11.81 0.16 -18.82
N ILE A 212 11.28 0.88 -17.82
CA ILE A 212 12.08 1.63 -16.85
C ILE A 212 13.01 0.66 -16.08
N ALA A 213 12.49 -0.46 -15.60
CA ALA A 213 13.26 -1.44 -14.85
C ALA A 213 14.40 -2.06 -15.68
N GLU A 214 14.13 -2.44 -16.93
CA GLU A 214 15.14 -3.00 -17.84
C GLU A 214 16.17 -1.96 -18.27
N GLY A 215 15.75 -0.71 -18.49
CA GLY A 215 16.65 0.41 -18.77
C GLY A 215 17.62 0.67 -17.63
N LEU A 216 17.12 0.73 -16.38
CA LEU A 216 17.96 0.92 -15.20
C LEU A 216 18.87 -0.27 -14.91
N GLN A 217 18.39 -1.51 -15.11
CA GLN A 217 19.24 -2.70 -15.02
C GLN A 217 20.38 -2.65 -16.05
N LYS A 218 20.12 -2.16 -17.27
CA LYS A 218 21.17 -2.02 -18.30
C LYS A 218 22.19 -0.93 -17.92
N ALA A 219 21.72 0.18 -17.36
CA ALA A 219 22.57 1.30 -16.95
C ALA A 219 23.44 0.95 -15.73
N ASP A 220 22.89 0.22 -14.76
CA ASP A 220 23.63 -0.23 -13.57
C ASP A 220 23.23 -1.66 -13.16
N PRO A 221 23.81 -2.67 -13.82
CA PRO A 221 23.51 -4.06 -13.52
C PRO A 221 24.09 -4.53 -12.18
N ALA A 222 24.96 -3.74 -11.52
CA ALA A 222 25.51 -4.06 -10.21
C ALA A 222 24.49 -3.75 -9.12
N LEU A 223 23.76 -2.64 -9.24
CA LEU A 223 22.80 -2.17 -8.25
C LEU A 223 21.35 -2.63 -8.52
N VAL A 224 20.96 -2.79 -9.79
CA VAL A 224 19.56 -3.00 -10.19
C VAL A 224 19.33 -4.37 -10.82
N THR A 225 18.16 -4.96 -10.57
CA THR A 225 17.64 -6.10 -11.33
C THR A 225 16.16 -5.93 -11.65
N ALA A 226 15.76 -6.22 -12.88
CA ALA A 226 14.37 -6.35 -13.32
C ALA A 226 13.92 -7.83 -13.40
N THR A 227 14.83 -8.75 -13.07
CA THR A 227 14.61 -10.19 -13.21
C THR A 227 13.88 -10.74 -11.98
N MET A 228 12.74 -11.40 -12.21
CA MET A 228 11.92 -12.01 -11.15
C MET A 228 12.67 -13.07 -10.32
N THR A 229 13.63 -13.77 -10.92
CA THR A 229 14.40 -14.85 -10.29
C THR A 229 15.12 -14.38 -9.03
N LYS A 230 14.73 -14.89 -7.86
CA LYS A 230 15.31 -14.54 -6.55
C LYS A 230 16.84 -14.70 -6.50
N ALA A 231 17.39 -15.71 -7.19
CA ALA A 231 18.84 -15.95 -7.24
C ALA A 231 19.67 -14.80 -7.87
N LYS A 232 19.03 -13.86 -8.57
CA LYS A 232 19.68 -12.69 -9.17
C LYS A 232 19.62 -11.43 -8.31
N ARG A 233 18.96 -11.50 -7.15
CA ARG A 233 18.70 -10.35 -6.25
C ARG A 233 19.78 -10.05 -5.19
N PRO A 234 20.65 -10.99 -4.75
CA PRO A 234 21.59 -10.67 -3.67
C PRO A 234 22.45 -9.43 -3.98
N GLY A 235 22.45 -8.47 -3.05
CA GLY A 235 23.17 -7.20 -3.18
C GLY A 235 22.56 -6.20 -4.16
N LYS A 236 21.35 -6.43 -4.67
CA LYS A 236 20.68 -5.59 -5.67
C LYS A 236 19.29 -5.18 -5.24
N VAL A 237 18.80 -4.10 -5.83
CA VAL A 237 17.41 -3.68 -5.77
C VAL A 237 16.65 -4.30 -6.93
N PHE A 238 15.65 -5.11 -6.62
CA PHE A 238 14.70 -5.63 -7.59
C PHE A 238 13.60 -4.60 -7.85
N LEU A 239 13.42 -4.22 -9.11
CA LEU A 239 12.28 -3.38 -9.54
C LEU A 239 11.11 -4.30 -9.91
N ASP A 240 10.15 -4.46 -9.01
CA ASP A 240 8.95 -5.26 -9.27
C ASP A 240 7.95 -4.48 -10.14
N TRP A 241 8.19 -4.48 -11.44
CA TRP A 241 7.31 -3.89 -12.45
C TRP A 241 5.92 -4.58 -12.50
N SER A 242 5.77 -5.79 -11.95
CA SER A 242 4.51 -6.55 -12.04
C SER A 242 3.39 -6.00 -11.15
N GLN A 243 3.71 -5.13 -10.19
CA GLN A 243 2.74 -4.47 -9.30
C GLN A 243 1.71 -3.61 -10.06
N ASN A 244 1.99 -3.25 -11.31
CA ASN A 244 1.08 -2.50 -12.18
C ASN A 244 0.06 -3.37 -12.93
N SER A 245 0.17 -4.71 -12.82
CA SER A 245 -0.85 -5.59 -13.38
C SER A 245 -2.22 -5.26 -12.78
N GLY A 246 -3.27 -5.25 -13.61
CA GLY A 246 -4.62 -4.92 -13.15
C GLY A 246 -5.16 -5.86 -12.05
N SER A 247 -4.59 -7.06 -11.95
CA SER A 247 -4.92 -8.08 -10.95
C SER A 247 -4.25 -7.90 -9.59
N LYS A 248 -3.16 -7.12 -9.55
CA LYS A 248 -2.30 -6.94 -8.38
C LYS A 248 -2.81 -5.78 -7.53
N THR A 249 -2.48 -5.85 -6.25
CA THR A 249 -2.68 -4.79 -5.28
C THR A 249 -1.39 -4.54 -4.55
N THR A 250 -1.13 -3.28 -4.22
CA THR A 250 0.04 -2.85 -3.47
C THR A 250 -0.44 -2.19 -2.19
N ILE A 251 0.37 -2.25 -1.13
CA ILE A 251 0.05 -1.58 0.15
C ILE A 251 -0.28 -0.11 -0.11
N SER A 252 -1.35 0.39 0.50
CA SER A 252 -1.70 1.81 0.41
C SER A 252 -0.69 2.64 1.20
N PRO A 253 -0.30 3.83 0.72
CA PRO A 253 0.30 4.85 1.58
C PRO A 253 -0.55 5.03 2.85
N TYR A 254 0.12 5.24 3.99
CA TYR A 254 -0.41 5.31 5.35
C TYR A 254 -1.03 4.02 5.91
N SER A 255 -0.90 2.88 5.23
CA SER A 255 -1.31 1.60 5.82
C SER A 255 -0.21 1.03 6.71
N LEU A 256 -0.60 0.52 7.87
CA LEU A 256 0.25 -0.29 8.75
C LEU A 256 0.76 -1.55 8.03
N ARG A 257 1.83 -2.12 8.56
CA ARG A 257 2.40 -3.40 8.13
C ARG A 257 2.26 -4.44 9.23
N GLY A 258 1.87 -5.66 8.86
CA GLY A 258 1.79 -6.81 9.77
C GLY A 258 3.16 -7.41 10.07
N ARG A 259 4.07 -6.59 10.60
CA ARG A 259 5.45 -6.97 10.96
C ARG A 259 5.61 -7.01 12.47
N GLU A 260 6.82 -7.31 12.93
CA GLU A 260 7.13 -7.39 14.36
C GLU A 260 6.89 -6.06 15.10
N ARG A 261 7.12 -4.94 14.42
CA ARG A 261 6.80 -3.57 14.89
C ARG A 261 5.71 -2.97 13.99
N PRO A 262 4.87 -2.05 14.51
CA PRO A 262 3.80 -1.38 13.77
C PRO A 262 4.35 -0.29 12.84
N THR A 263 5.12 -0.71 11.84
CA THR A 263 5.63 0.18 10.80
C THR A 263 4.56 0.48 9.75
N VAL A 264 4.76 1.58 9.01
CA VAL A 264 3.76 2.13 8.07
C VAL A 264 4.38 2.33 6.69
N ALA A 265 3.58 2.13 5.64
CA ALA A 265 3.93 2.58 4.31
C ALA A 265 3.87 4.12 4.22
N THR A 266 4.99 4.82 4.38
CA THR A 266 5.01 6.25 4.75
C THR A 266 5.50 7.13 3.61
N PRO A 267 4.69 8.07 3.10
CA PRO A 267 5.17 9.12 2.20
C PRO A 267 6.31 9.94 2.81
N VAL A 268 7.35 10.16 2.02
CA VAL A 268 8.55 10.89 2.40
C VAL A 268 8.89 11.95 1.36
N THR A 269 9.74 12.89 1.75
CA THR A 269 10.26 13.94 0.84
C THR A 269 11.42 13.40 0.01
N TRP A 270 11.74 14.08 -1.10
CA TRP A 270 12.93 13.76 -1.88
C TRP A 270 14.22 14.03 -1.11
N ASP A 271 14.28 15.09 -0.30
CA ASP A 271 15.43 15.38 0.57
C ASP A 271 15.71 14.24 1.56
N GLU A 272 14.68 13.58 2.08
CA GLU A 272 14.82 12.38 2.92
C GLU A 272 15.40 11.20 2.14
N VAL A 273 14.96 11.00 0.89
CA VAL A 273 15.51 9.96 0.01
C VAL A 273 16.97 10.25 -0.37
N GLU A 274 17.30 11.51 -0.63
CA GLU A 274 18.68 11.94 -0.95
C GLU A 274 19.61 11.67 0.24
N ARG A 275 19.21 12.02 1.46
CA ARG A 275 19.97 11.63 2.68
C ARG A 275 20.11 10.13 2.82
N GLY A 276 19.05 9.36 2.58
CA GLY A 276 19.10 7.89 2.61
C GLY A 276 19.98 7.28 1.52
N ALA A 277 20.19 7.96 0.39
CA ALA A 277 21.07 7.54 -0.69
C ALA A 277 22.56 7.84 -0.39
N GLU A 278 22.82 8.85 0.45
CA GLU A 278 24.16 9.23 0.90
C GLU A 278 24.62 8.45 2.14
N ASP A 279 23.72 8.22 3.10
CA ASP A 279 23.99 7.55 4.38
C ASP A 279 22.98 6.40 4.60
N PRO A 280 23.42 5.17 4.89
CA PRO A 280 22.52 4.06 5.24
C PRO A 280 21.59 4.32 6.44
N LEU A 281 21.90 5.29 7.29
CA LEU A 281 21.06 5.74 8.41
C LEU A 281 20.26 7.02 8.11
N GLY A 282 20.40 7.58 6.90
CA GLY A 282 19.75 8.82 6.49
C GLY A 282 18.24 8.70 6.29
N LEU A 283 17.73 7.47 6.14
CA LEU A 283 16.30 7.16 6.07
C LEU A 283 16.00 5.79 6.68
N GLU A 284 14.96 5.73 7.51
CA GLU A 284 14.45 4.49 8.11
C GLU A 284 12.98 4.23 7.75
N GLN A 285 12.48 3.05 8.10
CA GLN A 285 11.05 2.75 8.04
C GLN A 285 10.37 3.32 9.29
N PHE A 286 9.24 4.01 9.13
CA PHE A 286 8.58 4.72 10.23
C PHE A 286 7.59 3.82 10.97
N ARG A 287 7.53 3.97 12.29
CA ARG A 287 6.43 3.46 13.12
C ARG A 287 5.24 4.40 13.07
N PHE A 288 4.07 3.87 13.40
CA PHE A 288 2.81 4.60 13.33
C PHE A 288 2.76 5.85 14.22
N GLU A 289 3.46 5.87 15.35
CA GLU A 289 3.54 7.06 16.22
C GLU A 289 4.23 8.22 15.49
N GLU A 290 5.37 7.93 14.86
CA GLU A 290 6.14 8.90 14.07
C GLU A 290 5.33 9.40 12.87
N VAL A 291 4.52 8.54 12.25
CA VAL A 291 3.65 8.94 11.13
C VAL A 291 2.54 9.88 11.59
N ILE A 292 1.97 9.69 12.79
CA ILE A 292 0.97 10.64 13.33
C ILE A 292 1.58 12.02 13.49
N ASP A 293 2.79 12.10 14.05
CA ASP A 293 3.50 13.37 14.23
C ASP A 293 3.84 14.01 12.87
N ARG A 294 4.35 13.21 11.91
CA ARG A 294 4.63 13.69 10.55
C ARG A 294 3.39 14.24 9.84
N VAL A 295 2.25 13.56 9.92
CA VAL A 295 1.01 14.04 9.29
C VAL A 295 0.52 15.33 9.94
N ARG A 296 0.71 15.47 11.26
CA ARG A 296 0.37 16.71 11.99
C ARG A 296 1.24 17.88 11.56
N ASP A 297 2.55 17.64 11.42
CA ASP A 297 3.54 18.70 11.21
C ASP A 297 3.73 19.05 9.73
N MET A 298 3.59 18.06 8.84
CA MET A 298 3.89 18.18 7.41
C MET A 298 2.66 18.03 6.50
N GLY A 299 1.52 17.59 7.02
CA GLY A 299 0.33 17.29 6.23
C GLY A 299 0.48 16.03 5.37
N ASP A 300 -0.16 16.03 4.19
CA ASP A 300 -0.05 14.92 3.23
C ASP A 300 1.15 15.13 2.29
N LEU A 301 2.16 14.27 2.41
CA LEU A 301 3.33 14.28 1.51
C LEU A 301 3.11 13.43 0.25
N PHE A 302 2.00 12.71 0.13
CA PHE A 302 1.70 11.91 -1.04
C PHE A 302 1.02 12.77 -2.11
N LEU A 303 1.65 12.94 -3.27
CA LEU A 303 1.00 13.53 -4.44
C LEU A 303 -0.09 12.57 -4.93
N GLY A 304 -1.35 12.90 -4.65
CA GLY A 304 -2.54 12.18 -5.08
C GLY A 304 -3.41 13.01 -6.03
#